data_AF-A0A1G4EDY5-F1
#
_entry.id   AF-A0A1G4EDY5-F1
#
_cell.length_a   1.000
_cell.length_b   1.000
_cell.length_c   1.000
_cell.angle_alpha   90.00
_cell.angle_beta   90.00
_cell.angle_gamma   90.00
#
_symmetry.space_group_name_H-M   'P 1'
#
loop_
_entity.id
_entity.type
_entity.pdbx_description
1 polymer ?
#
loop_
_entity_poly.entity_id
_entity_poly.type
_entity_poly.pdbx_seq_one_letter_code
_entity_poly.pdbx_strand_id
1 'polypeptide(L)'
;LAKHEYQNEKPTKGLQNKVSYNSDNYKLKKGKGNNNTFEQLKQGRSNNVENYLKSYKNRYSKKNALGKLECYCEKLVFDKIDYINNLAKKMQNDKKLYKKKIYNKICYPLMTFAFVPFLGLVIPLFFQEYNPYLKKLCFSGCTELHGQSEQGKSHTESGYTRSIVSKDEWSIITTMNKVFLYLSIIIVLLVVIYILIKVIKYERLKAGKGKIKGKD
;
A
#
# COMPACT_ATOMS: atom_id res chain seq x y z
N LEU A 1 9.54 50.46 47.56
CA LEU A 1 8.98 49.18 47.06
C LEU A 1 9.29 49.08 45.57
N ALA A 2 10.06 48.06 45.19
CA ALA A 2 9.99 47.20 43.99
C ALA A 2 9.81 47.82 42.59
N LYS A 3 10.45 47.36 41.50
CA LYS A 3 11.46 46.31 41.25
C LYS A 3 12.08 46.62 39.86
N HIS A 4 13.38 46.34 39.75
CA HIS A 4 14.20 46.17 38.53
C HIS A 4 13.50 45.27 37.46
N GLU A 5 13.80 45.29 36.15
CA GLU A 5 15.12 44.99 35.58
C GLU A 5 15.17 45.20 34.03
N TYR A 6 16.18 45.99 33.61
CA TYR A 6 17.07 45.91 32.43
C TYR A 6 16.59 45.53 31.02
N GLN A 7 16.71 46.50 30.12
CA GLN A 7 17.03 46.31 28.70
C GLN A 7 18.53 46.57 28.44
N ASN A 8 19.08 45.76 27.53
CA ASN A 8 20.26 45.96 26.67
C ASN A 8 21.66 46.01 27.30
N GLU A 9 22.46 44.97 27.01
CA GLU A 9 23.90 45.11 26.71
C GLU A 9 24.45 43.87 25.95
N LYS A 10 25.27 44.12 24.91
CA LYS A 10 26.00 43.13 24.08
C LYS A 10 27.27 42.65 24.79
N PRO A 11 27.93 41.52 24.39
CA PRO A 11 29.11 41.68 23.52
C PRO A 11 29.43 40.51 22.56
N THR A 12 30.18 40.88 21.52
CA THR A 12 30.91 40.08 20.53
C THR A 12 32.02 39.22 21.15
N LYS A 13 32.22 37.97 20.67
CA LYS A 13 33.49 37.28 20.34
C LYS A 13 33.37 35.75 20.49
N GLY A 14 33.99 35.01 19.57
CA GLY A 14 34.41 33.63 19.83
C GLY A 14 34.28 32.65 18.67
N LEU A 15 35.13 32.78 17.65
CA LEU A 15 35.44 31.68 16.74
C LEU A 15 36.10 30.55 17.57
N GLN A 16 35.46 29.39 17.69
CA GLN A 16 36.15 28.17 18.10
C GLN A 16 35.86 27.04 17.11
N ASN A 17 36.86 26.82 16.25
CA ASN A 17 37.13 25.55 15.62
C ASN A 17 37.11 24.42 16.67
N LYS A 18 36.24 23.43 16.48
CA LYS A 18 36.54 22.05 16.85
C LYS A 18 36.17 21.14 15.69
N VAL A 19 37.12 21.06 14.76
CA VAL A 19 37.34 19.91 13.92
C VAL A 19 37.86 18.79 14.83
N SER A 20 37.20 17.63 14.84
CA SER A 20 37.90 16.37 15.06
C SER A 20 37.60 15.43 13.88
N TYR A 21 38.62 15.26 13.04
CA TYR A 21 38.71 14.16 12.10
C TYR A 21 39.13 12.90 12.88
N ASN A 22 38.42 11.80 12.65
CA ASN A 22 38.98 10.44 12.64
C ASN A 22 37.95 9.55 11.92
N SER A 23 38.19 9.04 10.71
CA SER A 23 39.24 8.11 10.21
C SER A 23 38.69 6.69 10.09
N ASP A 24 37.88 6.45 9.06
CA ASP A 24 37.73 5.08 8.54
C ASP A 24 38.29 5.02 7.13
N ASN A 25 39.55 4.59 7.10
CA ASN A 25 40.37 4.26 5.94
C ASN A 25 39.80 3.03 5.23
N TYR A 26 39.25 3.17 4.01
CA TYR A 26 39.21 2.04 3.09
C TYR A 26 40.50 2.02 2.27
N LYS A 27 41.40 1.09 2.61
CA LYS A 27 42.64 0.83 1.88
C LYS A 27 42.34 0.42 0.44
N LEU A 28 42.79 1.26 -0.50
CA LEU A 28 42.87 0.98 -1.93
C LEU A 28 43.93 -0.10 -2.19
N LYS A 29 43.52 -1.36 -2.40
CA LYS A 29 44.40 -2.37 -3.01
C LYS A 29 44.40 -2.17 -4.52
N LYS A 30 45.49 -1.60 -5.05
CA LYS A 30 45.81 -1.62 -6.48
C LYS A 30 46.21 -3.04 -6.89
N GLY A 31 45.48 -3.60 -7.86
CA GLY A 31 45.84 -4.83 -8.55
C GLY A 31 45.07 -4.95 -9.86
N LYS A 32 45.77 -4.68 -10.97
CA LYS A 32 45.47 -5.01 -12.38
C LYS A 32 44.03 -4.87 -12.91
N GLY A 33 43.84 -3.82 -13.72
CA GLY A 33 43.43 -4.00 -15.12
C GLY A 33 41.94 -4.22 -15.42
N ASN A 34 41.28 -3.11 -15.74
CA ASN A 34 40.27 -2.96 -16.81
C ASN A 34 38.79 -3.26 -16.45
N ASN A 35 37.99 -2.17 -16.41
CA ASN A 35 36.60 -2.00 -16.90
C ASN A 35 35.60 -1.28 -15.97
N ASN A 36 36.05 -0.55 -14.96
CA ASN A 36 35.17 0.05 -13.95
C ASN A 36 35.16 1.59 -13.93
N THR A 37 35.83 2.29 -14.84
CA THR A 37 35.79 3.77 -14.88
C THR A 37 34.38 4.30 -15.13
N PHE A 38 33.57 3.61 -15.95
CA PHE A 38 32.16 3.98 -16.19
C PHE A 38 31.25 3.62 -15.01
N GLU A 39 31.48 2.48 -14.34
CA GLU A 39 30.71 2.11 -13.14
C GLU A 39 31.04 3.00 -11.94
N GLN A 40 32.32 3.34 -11.73
CA GLN A 40 32.76 4.25 -10.66
C GLN A 40 32.31 5.69 -10.90
N LEU A 41 32.28 6.18 -12.14
CA LEU A 41 31.69 7.49 -12.47
C LEU A 41 30.16 7.51 -12.27
N LYS A 42 29.48 6.38 -12.48
CA LYS A 42 28.05 6.20 -12.17
C LYS A 42 27.77 6.08 -10.67
N GLN A 43 28.76 5.63 -9.90
CA GLN A 43 28.72 5.46 -8.44
C GLN A 43 29.15 6.73 -7.69
N GLY A 44 29.95 7.60 -8.31
CA GLY A 44 30.40 8.90 -7.78
C GLY A 44 29.37 10.03 -7.87
N ARG A 45 28.29 9.85 -8.65
CA ARG A 45 27.12 10.75 -8.64
C ARG A 45 26.17 10.24 -7.56
N SER A 46 26.24 10.80 -6.35
CA SER A 46 25.41 10.40 -5.21
C SER A 46 23.98 10.12 -5.68
N ASN A 47 23.51 8.88 -5.53
CA ASN A 47 22.25 8.46 -6.10
C ASN A 47 21.13 9.30 -5.45
N ASN A 48 20.45 10.15 -6.20
CA ASN A 48 19.48 11.11 -5.64
C ASN A 48 18.39 10.41 -4.81
N VAL A 49 18.07 9.16 -5.15
CA VAL A 49 17.19 8.27 -4.38
C VAL A 49 17.77 7.96 -3.00
N GLU A 50 19.06 7.66 -2.90
CA GLU A 50 19.72 7.35 -1.64
C GLU A 50 19.77 8.58 -0.71
N ASN A 51 20.07 9.76 -1.26
CA ASN A 51 19.98 11.02 -0.51
C ASN A 51 18.53 11.31 -0.05
N TYR A 52 17.55 11.01 -0.91
CA TYR A 52 16.13 11.12 -0.57
C TYR A 52 15.74 10.17 0.57
N LEU A 53 16.22 8.92 0.56
CA LEU A 53 15.96 7.93 1.61
C LEU A 53 16.69 8.26 2.92
N LYS A 54 17.94 8.76 2.87
CA LYS A 54 18.69 9.20 4.06
C LYS A 54 17.97 10.30 4.84
N SER A 55 17.32 11.21 4.12
CA SER A 55 16.54 12.31 4.71
C SER A 55 15.13 11.90 5.17
N TYR A 56 14.73 10.63 5.04
CA TYR A 56 13.42 10.11 5.47
C TYR A 56 13.11 10.43 6.93
N LYS A 57 14.04 10.14 7.87
CA LYS A 57 13.80 10.31 9.31
C LYS A 57 13.41 11.76 9.66
N ASN A 58 14.10 12.72 9.06
CA ASN A 58 13.84 14.14 9.24
C ASN A 58 12.49 14.59 8.64
N ARG A 59 12.12 14.07 7.47
CA ARG A 59 10.79 14.35 6.89
C ARG A 59 9.67 13.72 7.70
N TYR A 60 9.90 12.52 8.22
CA TYR A 60 8.95 11.77 9.02
C TYR A 60 8.67 12.44 10.37
N SER A 61 9.71 12.91 11.06
CA SER A 61 9.56 13.57 12.37
C SER A 61 8.79 14.89 12.30
N LYS A 62 8.89 15.63 11.19
CA LYS A 62 8.23 16.92 10.96
C LYS A 62 6.76 16.82 10.52
N LYS A 63 6.25 15.62 10.21
CA LYS A 63 4.87 15.43 9.71
C LYS A 63 3.88 15.10 10.83
N ASN A 64 2.61 15.50 10.63
CA ASN A 64 1.47 15.07 11.44
C ASN A 64 1.16 13.56 11.26
N ALA A 65 0.20 13.01 12.01
CA ALA A 65 -0.11 11.58 12.00
C ALA A 65 -0.42 11.02 10.59
N LEU A 66 -1.29 11.69 9.83
CA LEU A 66 -1.60 11.30 8.44
C LEU A 66 -0.39 11.43 7.52
N GLY A 67 0.39 12.50 7.67
CA GLY A 67 1.62 12.68 6.91
C GLY A 67 2.67 11.61 7.22
N LYS A 68 2.74 11.13 8.47
CA LYS A 68 3.63 10.01 8.86
C LYS A 68 3.22 8.72 8.16
N LEU A 69 1.92 8.41 8.11
CA LEU A 69 1.41 7.26 7.36
C LEU A 69 1.73 7.38 5.87
N GLU A 70 1.49 8.55 5.26
CA GLU A 70 1.82 8.80 3.85
C GLU A 70 3.32 8.61 3.57
N CYS A 71 4.17 9.14 4.46
CA CYS A 71 5.63 9.02 4.36
C CYS A 71 6.09 7.56 4.52
N TYR A 72 5.48 6.83 5.46
CA TYR A 72 5.75 5.41 5.68
C TYR A 72 5.35 4.57 4.46
N CYS A 73 4.16 4.77 3.90
CA CYS A 73 3.71 4.10 2.69
C CYS A 73 4.64 4.38 1.51
N GLU A 74 5.08 5.63 1.32
CA GLU A 74 6.03 5.97 0.26
C GLU A 74 7.35 5.22 0.42
N LYS A 75 7.89 5.19 1.65
CA LYS A 75 9.12 4.45 1.94
C LYS A 75 8.95 2.96 1.65
N LEU A 76 7.82 2.37 2.03
CA LEU A 76 7.53 0.96 1.78
C LEU A 76 7.53 0.65 0.28
N VAL A 77 6.93 1.51 -0.55
CA VAL A 77 6.98 1.36 -2.01
C VAL A 77 8.43 1.47 -2.53
N PHE A 78 9.20 2.45 -2.05
CA PHE A 78 10.58 2.65 -2.50
C PHE A 78 11.48 1.47 -2.12
N ASP A 79 11.36 0.96 -0.90
CA ASP A 79 12.10 -0.21 -0.42
C ASP A 79 11.79 -1.46 -1.27
N LYS A 80 10.54 -1.62 -1.74
CA LYS A 80 10.16 -2.70 -2.67
C LYS A 80 10.78 -2.51 -4.05
N ILE A 81 10.85 -1.28 -4.57
CA ILE A 81 11.51 -0.99 -5.86
C ILE A 81 13.02 -1.24 -5.76
N ASP A 82 13.66 -0.83 -4.66
CA ASP A 82 15.09 -1.11 -4.41
C ASP A 82 15.35 -2.62 -4.31
N TYR A 83 14.45 -3.37 -3.68
CA TYR A 83 14.54 -4.83 -3.65
C TYR A 83 14.51 -5.42 -5.07
N ILE A 84 13.60 -4.96 -5.94
CA ILE A 84 13.52 -5.42 -7.34
C ILE A 84 14.82 -5.08 -8.08
N ASN A 85 15.28 -3.83 -7.99
CA ASN A 85 16.50 -3.37 -8.65
C ASN A 85 17.74 -4.18 -8.20
N ASN A 86 17.86 -4.45 -6.90
CA ASN A 86 18.95 -5.25 -6.34
C ASN A 86 18.87 -6.72 -6.77
N LEU A 87 17.66 -7.28 -6.83
CA LEU A 87 17.44 -8.64 -7.31
C LEU A 87 17.82 -8.76 -8.80
N ALA A 88 17.45 -7.77 -9.62
CA ALA A 88 17.74 -7.73 -11.05
C ALA A 88 19.26 -7.72 -11.30
N LYS A 89 20.02 -6.94 -10.51
CA LYS A 89 21.48 -6.93 -10.58
C LYS A 89 22.10 -8.26 -10.18
N LYS A 90 21.63 -8.88 -9.09
CA LYS A 90 22.18 -10.16 -8.59
C LYS A 90 21.86 -11.35 -9.49
N MET A 91 20.76 -11.30 -10.23
CA MET A 91 20.21 -12.42 -10.99
C MET A 91 20.08 -12.10 -12.49
N GLN A 92 20.98 -11.27 -13.02
CA GLN A 92 20.94 -10.82 -14.41
C GLN A 92 20.98 -11.99 -15.41
N ASN A 93 21.66 -13.08 -15.06
CA ASN A 93 21.80 -14.27 -15.90
C ASN A 93 20.66 -15.29 -15.67
N ASP A 94 20.03 -15.28 -14.50
CA ASP A 94 19.01 -16.26 -14.09
C ASP A 94 17.58 -15.69 -14.12
N LYS A 95 17.13 -15.34 -15.33
CA LYS A 95 15.81 -14.71 -15.56
C LYS A 95 14.64 -15.49 -14.93
N LYS A 96 14.68 -16.84 -14.95
CA LYS A 96 13.65 -17.71 -14.37
C LYS A 96 13.55 -17.55 -12.85
N LEU A 97 14.70 -17.57 -12.16
CA LEU A 97 14.76 -17.43 -10.71
C LEU A 97 14.37 -16.01 -10.27
N TYR A 98 14.81 -14.99 -11.02
CA TYR A 98 14.43 -13.60 -10.82
C TYR A 98 12.90 -13.42 -10.85
N LYS A 99 12.24 -13.90 -11.92
CA LYS A 99 10.77 -13.85 -12.03
C LYS A 99 10.10 -14.53 -10.85
N LYS A 100 10.49 -15.76 -10.50
CA LYS A 100 9.92 -16.52 -9.37
C LYS A 100 9.98 -15.74 -8.06
N LYS A 101 11.12 -15.10 -7.75
CA LYS A 101 11.28 -14.31 -6.52
C LYS A 101 10.43 -13.05 -6.50
N ILE A 102 10.29 -12.36 -7.64
CA ILE A 102 9.40 -11.18 -7.74
C ILE A 102 7.94 -11.57 -7.58
N TYR A 103 7.50 -12.62 -8.27
CA TYR A 103 6.13 -13.11 -8.16
C TYR A 103 5.80 -13.40 -6.69
N ASN A 104 6.62 -14.23 -6.04
CA ASN A 104 6.42 -14.64 -4.64
C ASN A 104 6.40 -13.48 -3.65
N LYS A 105 7.25 -12.46 -3.83
CA LYS A 105 7.38 -11.39 -2.82
C LYS A 105 6.51 -10.16 -3.06
N ILE A 106 6.10 -9.90 -4.30
CA ILE A 106 5.41 -8.66 -4.67
C ILE A 106 4.10 -8.97 -5.39
N CYS A 107 4.14 -9.81 -6.42
CA CYS A 107 2.97 -10.01 -7.28
C CYS A 107 1.86 -10.80 -6.58
N TYR A 108 2.18 -11.92 -5.90
CA TYR A 108 1.16 -12.70 -5.17
C TYR A 108 0.45 -11.88 -4.08
N PRO A 109 1.15 -11.15 -3.18
CA PRO A 109 0.46 -10.31 -2.19
C PRO A 109 -0.46 -9.25 -2.82
N LEU A 110 -0.03 -8.60 -3.90
CA LEU A 110 -0.84 -7.61 -4.62
C LEU A 110 -2.03 -8.25 -5.32
N MET A 111 -1.85 -9.43 -5.93
CA MET A 111 -2.95 -10.19 -6.53
C MET A 111 -3.96 -10.59 -5.47
N THR A 112 -3.53 -11.16 -4.35
CA THR A 112 -4.44 -11.52 -3.25
C THR A 112 -5.21 -10.31 -2.74
N PHE A 113 -4.57 -9.14 -2.62
CA PHE A 113 -5.25 -7.90 -2.25
C PHE A 113 -6.28 -7.45 -3.30
N ALA A 114 -5.95 -7.58 -4.59
CA ALA A 114 -6.89 -7.27 -5.69
C ALA A 114 -8.09 -8.24 -5.73
N PHE A 115 -7.99 -9.43 -5.12
CA PHE A 115 -9.11 -10.36 -5.00
C PHE A 115 -10.10 -10.02 -3.88
N VAL A 116 -9.81 -9.07 -2.98
CA VAL A 116 -10.70 -8.70 -1.87
C VAL A 116 -12.13 -8.36 -2.32
N PRO A 117 -12.35 -7.55 -3.38
CA PRO A 117 -13.70 -7.23 -3.83
C PRO A 117 -14.50 -8.43 -4.33
N PHE A 118 -13.82 -9.49 -4.78
CA PHE A 118 -14.49 -10.71 -5.26
C PHE A 118 -15.21 -11.45 -4.13
N LEU A 119 -14.80 -11.26 -2.87
CA LEU A 119 -15.54 -11.79 -1.72
C LEU A 119 -16.96 -11.20 -1.65
N GLY A 120 -17.12 -9.93 -2.03
CA GLY A 120 -18.43 -9.27 -2.10
C GLY A 120 -19.30 -9.73 -3.28
N LEU A 121 -18.73 -10.40 -4.27
CA LEU A 121 -19.50 -10.93 -5.41
C LEU A 121 -20.20 -12.26 -5.09
N VAL A 122 -19.80 -12.96 -4.03
CA VAL A 122 -20.35 -14.28 -3.70
C VAL A 122 -21.84 -14.22 -3.44
N ILE A 123 -22.33 -13.24 -2.68
CA ILE A 123 -23.75 -13.11 -2.34
C ILE A 123 -24.62 -12.84 -3.58
N PRO A 124 -24.34 -11.81 -4.42
CA PRO A 124 -25.09 -11.58 -5.65
C PRO A 124 -25.07 -12.76 -6.63
N LEU A 125 -23.94 -13.46 -6.74
CA LEU A 125 -23.81 -14.63 -7.62
C LEU A 125 -24.61 -15.82 -7.12
N PHE A 126 -24.58 -16.09 -5.81
CA PHE A 126 -25.31 -17.21 -5.24
C PHE A 126 -26.83 -16.98 -5.24
N PHE A 127 -27.27 -15.75 -4.96
CA PHE A 127 -28.68 -15.38 -4.86
C PHE A 127 -29.27 -14.78 -6.13
N GLN A 128 -28.69 -15.14 -7.28
CA GLN A 128 -29.20 -14.72 -8.57
C GLN A 128 -30.57 -15.37 -8.85
N GLU A 129 -31.48 -14.61 -9.48
CA GLU A 129 -32.86 -15.03 -9.81
C GLU A 129 -32.93 -16.32 -10.63
N TYR A 130 -31.86 -16.64 -11.37
CA TYR A 130 -31.74 -17.86 -12.18
C TYR A 130 -31.21 -19.08 -11.41
N ASN A 131 -30.91 -18.97 -10.11
CA ASN A 131 -30.41 -20.11 -9.34
C ASN A 131 -31.57 -21.09 -9.06
N PRO A 132 -31.59 -22.27 -9.69
CA PRO A 132 -32.71 -23.21 -9.57
C PRO A 132 -32.87 -23.74 -8.13
N TYR A 133 -31.80 -23.72 -7.32
CA TYR A 133 -31.83 -24.13 -5.92
C TYR A 133 -32.57 -23.14 -5.02
N LEU A 134 -32.69 -21.88 -5.42
CA LEU A 134 -33.36 -20.82 -4.65
C LEU A 134 -34.80 -20.56 -5.08
N LYS A 135 -35.24 -21.14 -6.22
CA LYS A 135 -36.59 -20.97 -6.76
C LYS A 135 -37.70 -21.43 -5.80
N LYS A 136 -37.39 -22.35 -4.89
CA LYS A 136 -38.31 -22.87 -3.87
C LYS A 136 -37.98 -22.40 -2.44
N LEU A 137 -37.13 -21.38 -2.30
CA LEU A 137 -36.75 -20.83 -0.99
C LEU A 137 -37.63 -19.63 -0.65
N CYS A 138 -38.25 -19.66 0.53
CA CYS A 138 -39.06 -18.57 1.06
C CYS A 138 -38.41 -17.99 2.33
N PHE A 139 -38.59 -16.69 2.59
CA PHE A 139 -38.13 -16.07 3.84
C PHE A 139 -38.95 -16.54 5.04
N SER A 140 -38.39 -16.39 6.25
CA SER A 140 -39.01 -16.86 7.51
C SER A 140 -40.44 -16.36 7.74
N GLY A 141 -40.75 -15.15 7.26
CA GLY A 141 -42.08 -14.53 7.35
C GLY A 141 -43.00 -14.74 6.15
N CYS A 142 -42.72 -15.69 5.25
CA CYS A 142 -43.55 -15.90 4.06
C CYS A 142 -44.97 -16.39 4.44
N THR A 143 -45.99 -15.72 3.94
CA THR A 143 -47.43 -16.06 4.14
C THR A 143 -48.11 -16.55 2.86
N GLU A 144 -47.35 -16.74 1.78
CA GLU A 144 -47.89 -17.20 0.50
C GLU A 144 -48.39 -18.64 0.58
N LEU A 145 -49.50 -18.90 -0.12
CA LEU A 145 -50.17 -20.19 -0.12
C LEU A 145 -49.50 -21.22 -1.06
N HIS A 146 -48.65 -20.79 -2.00
CA HIS A 146 -47.92 -21.64 -2.94
C HIS A 146 -48.78 -22.75 -3.61
N GLY A 147 -50.01 -22.41 -3.99
CA GLY A 147 -50.95 -23.34 -4.63
C GLY A 147 -51.71 -24.26 -3.67
N GLN A 148 -51.56 -24.09 -2.35
CA GLN A 148 -52.32 -24.81 -1.32
C GLN A 148 -53.56 -24.02 -0.87
N SER A 149 -54.57 -24.74 -0.39
CA SER A 149 -55.83 -24.16 0.07
C SER A 149 -55.75 -23.57 1.48
N GLU A 150 -54.77 -23.95 2.29
CA GLU A 150 -54.62 -23.54 3.69
C GLU A 150 -53.17 -23.16 4.03
N GLN A 151 -52.99 -22.14 4.88
CA GLN A 151 -51.66 -21.65 5.30
C GLN A 151 -50.81 -22.70 6.02
N GLY A 152 -51.43 -23.62 6.77
CA GLY A 152 -50.70 -24.68 7.49
C GLY A 152 -49.99 -25.69 6.59
N LYS A 153 -50.41 -25.80 5.32
CA LYS A 153 -49.90 -26.75 4.32
C LYS A 153 -48.94 -26.13 3.31
N SER A 154 -48.85 -24.79 3.27
CA SER A 154 -48.15 -24.06 2.21
C SER A 154 -46.63 -24.23 2.20
N HIS A 155 -46.02 -24.70 3.29
CA HIS A 155 -44.56 -24.97 3.37
C HIS A 155 -44.23 -26.38 3.89
N THR A 156 -45.24 -27.18 4.22
CA THR A 156 -45.07 -28.58 4.62
C THR A 156 -45.31 -29.53 3.44
N GLU A 157 -46.20 -29.17 2.51
CA GLU A 157 -46.63 -30.04 1.40
C GLU A 157 -46.27 -29.50 0.00
N SER A 158 -45.94 -28.21 -0.14
CA SER A 158 -45.67 -27.56 -1.44
C SER A 158 -44.24 -27.75 -1.98
N GLY A 159 -43.34 -28.33 -1.18
CA GLY A 159 -41.91 -28.46 -1.49
C GLY A 159 -41.12 -27.14 -1.42
N TYR A 160 -41.71 -26.05 -0.92
CA TYR A 160 -41.02 -24.80 -0.58
C TYR A 160 -40.38 -24.88 0.80
N THR A 161 -39.11 -24.47 0.91
CA THR A 161 -38.39 -24.46 2.19
C THR A 161 -38.33 -23.05 2.75
N ARG A 162 -38.65 -22.92 4.04
CA ARG A 162 -38.57 -21.65 4.76
C ARG A 162 -37.15 -21.44 5.30
N SER A 163 -36.52 -20.35 4.88
CA SER A 163 -35.22 -19.91 5.39
C SER A 163 -35.39 -19.33 6.80
N ILE A 164 -34.32 -19.36 7.59
CA ILE A 164 -34.28 -18.74 8.92
C ILE A 164 -34.32 -17.21 8.83
N VAL A 165 -33.85 -16.66 7.71
CA VAL A 165 -33.69 -15.22 7.48
C VAL A 165 -35.00 -14.59 7.04
N SER A 166 -35.33 -13.44 7.61
CA SER A 166 -36.45 -12.60 7.20
C SER A 166 -36.11 -11.73 5.99
N LYS A 167 -37.13 -11.16 5.34
CA LYS A 167 -36.93 -10.29 4.18
C LYS A 167 -36.14 -9.03 4.53
N ASP A 168 -36.36 -8.48 5.72
CA ASP A 168 -35.70 -7.25 6.19
C ASP A 168 -34.22 -7.52 6.51
N GLU A 169 -33.92 -8.61 7.21
CA GLU A 169 -32.54 -9.04 7.48
C GLU A 169 -31.78 -9.30 6.16
N TRP A 170 -32.43 -9.94 5.19
CA TRP A 170 -31.85 -10.16 3.87
C TRP A 170 -31.53 -8.84 3.13
N SER A 171 -32.44 -7.86 3.21
CA SER A 171 -32.23 -6.53 2.64
C SER A 171 -31.02 -5.82 3.28
N ILE A 172 -30.87 -5.92 4.60
CA ILE A 172 -29.71 -5.36 5.33
C ILE A 172 -28.41 -6.05 4.89
N ILE A 173 -28.38 -7.38 4.86
CA ILE A 173 -27.19 -8.17 4.47
C ILE A 173 -26.76 -7.83 3.05
N THR A 174 -27.70 -7.83 2.09
CA THR A 174 -27.42 -7.53 0.69
C THR A 174 -26.97 -6.09 0.50
N THR A 175 -27.54 -5.14 1.23
CA THR A 175 -27.13 -3.72 1.19
C THR A 175 -25.72 -3.54 1.74
N MET A 176 -25.41 -4.11 2.91
CA MET A 176 -24.06 -4.07 3.50
C MET A 176 -23.02 -4.69 2.58
N ASN A 177 -23.35 -5.83 1.95
CA ASN A 177 -22.46 -6.48 1.00
C ASN A 177 -22.21 -5.63 -0.25
N LYS A 178 -23.25 -4.96 -0.79
CA LYS A 178 -23.07 -4.00 -1.90
C LYS A 178 -22.16 -2.83 -1.51
N VAL A 179 -22.36 -2.25 -0.33
CA VAL A 179 -21.49 -1.18 0.19
C VAL A 179 -20.05 -1.65 0.31
N PHE A 180 -19.83 -2.84 0.89
CA PHE A 180 -18.51 -3.46 0.98
C PHE A 180 -17.86 -3.67 -0.39
N LEU A 181 -18.61 -4.17 -1.37
CA LEU A 181 -18.14 -4.39 -2.73
C LEU A 181 -17.67 -3.08 -3.37
N TYR A 182 -18.51 -2.03 -3.38
CA TYR A 182 -18.12 -0.76 -3.97
C TYR A 182 -16.94 -0.11 -3.25
N LEU A 183 -16.95 -0.14 -1.91
CA LEU A 183 -15.88 0.44 -1.10
C LEU A 183 -14.54 -0.29 -1.31
N SER A 184 -14.56 -1.62 -1.34
CA SER A 184 -13.35 -2.42 -1.57
C SER A 184 -12.77 -2.21 -2.96
N ILE A 185 -13.61 -2.10 -4.01
CA ILE A 185 -13.16 -1.75 -5.38
C ILE A 185 -12.45 -0.39 -5.36
N ILE A 186 -13.08 0.63 -4.78
CA ILE A 186 -12.51 1.99 -4.70
C ILE A 186 -11.16 1.96 -3.98
N ILE A 187 -11.07 1.28 -2.84
CA ILE A 187 -9.83 1.16 -2.06
C ILE A 187 -8.73 0.49 -2.88
N VAL A 188 -9.02 -0.64 -3.56
CA VAL A 188 -8.04 -1.34 -4.40
C VAL A 188 -7.53 -0.42 -5.52
N LEU A 189 -8.43 0.30 -6.20
CA LEU A 189 -8.05 1.25 -7.26
C LEU A 189 -7.17 2.38 -6.73
N LEU A 190 -7.51 2.97 -5.58
CA LEU A 190 -6.72 4.04 -4.96
C LEU A 190 -5.31 3.56 -4.61
N VAL A 191 -5.18 2.34 -4.05
CA VAL A 191 -3.87 1.75 -3.73
C VAL A 191 -3.04 1.51 -5.00
N VAL A 192 -3.65 0.97 -6.06
CA VAL A 192 -2.95 0.75 -7.34
C VAL A 192 -2.46 2.07 -7.94
N ILE A 193 -3.33 3.08 -8.03
CA ILE A 193 -2.98 4.43 -8.53
C ILE A 193 -1.86 5.04 -7.69
N TYR A 194 -1.95 4.94 -6.36
CA TYR A 194 -0.92 5.44 -5.45
C TYR A 194 0.45 4.78 -5.72
N ILE A 195 0.49 3.46 -5.87
CA ILE A 195 1.73 2.72 -6.18
C ILE A 195 2.32 3.23 -7.51
N LEU A 196 1.51 3.38 -8.56
CA LEU A 196 1.97 3.88 -9.87
C LEU A 196 2.57 5.29 -9.77
N ILE A 197 1.90 6.21 -9.06
CA ILE A 197 2.39 7.57 -8.83
C ILE A 197 3.75 7.54 -8.11
N LYS A 198 3.89 6.72 -7.07
CA LYS A 198 5.15 6.60 -6.31
C LYS A 198 6.26 5.92 -7.13
N VAL A 199 5.94 4.96 -8.00
CA VAL A 199 6.91 4.38 -8.95
C VAL A 199 7.44 5.44 -9.92
N ILE A 200 6.57 6.27 -10.49
CA ILE A 200 6.98 7.38 -11.36
C ILE A 200 7.88 8.37 -10.59
N LYS A 201 7.52 8.71 -9.35
CA LYS A 201 8.34 9.57 -8.50
C LYS A 201 9.73 8.97 -8.24
N TYR A 202 9.81 7.67 -7.96
CA TYR A 202 11.07 6.97 -7.74
C TYR A 202 11.97 7.03 -8.98
N GLU A 203 11.44 6.72 -10.17
CA GLU A 203 12.22 6.76 -11.42
C GLU A 203 12.67 8.17 -11.78
N ARG A 204 11.84 9.19 -11.50
CA ARG A 204 12.22 10.60 -11.63
C ARG A 204 13.38 10.98 -10.71
N LEU A 205 13.35 10.55 -9.45
CA LEU A 205 14.45 10.77 -8.50
C LEU A 205 15.73 10.06 -8.97
N LYS A 206 15.61 8.80 -9.41
CA LYS A 206 16.72 8.00 -9.94
C LYS A 206 17.38 8.62 -11.16
N ALA A 207 16.59 9.21 -12.06
CA ALA A 207 17.09 9.95 -13.21
C ALA A 207 17.68 11.33 -12.87
N GLY A 208 17.62 11.76 -11.60
CA GLY A 208 17.96 13.13 -11.18
C GLY A 208 17.01 14.19 -11.71
N LYS A 209 15.85 13.79 -12.23
CA LYS A 209 14.81 14.64 -12.82
C LYS A 209 13.66 14.81 -11.84
N GLY A 210 13.91 15.46 -10.70
CA GLY A 210 12.89 15.75 -9.71
C GLY A 210 13.20 16.98 -8.87
N LYS A 211 12.38 18.03 -8.97
CA LYS A 211 12.34 19.07 -7.94
C LYS A 211 11.81 18.42 -6.66
N ILE A 212 12.65 18.30 -5.63
CA ILE A 212 12.17 17.99 -4.29
C ILE A 212 11.38 19.23 -3.86
N LYS A 213 10.03 19.18 -3.94
CA LYS A 213 9.20 20.20 -3.28
C LYS A 213 9.45 20.07 -1.79
N GLY A 214 10.23 20.98 -1.23
CA GLY A 214 10.73 20.90 0.14
C GLY A 214 11.90 21.85 0.38
N LYS A 215 11.73 23.10 0.00
CA LYS A 215 12.42 24.27 0.55
C LYS A 215 11.43 25.41 0.38
N ASP A 216 10.64 25.60 1.44
CA ASP A 216 10.38 26.88 2.09
C ASP A 216 10.14 26.54 3.58
#